data_AF-A0A538HGV7-F1
#
_entry.id   AF-A0A538HGV7-F1
#
_cell.length_a   1.000
_cell.length_b   1.000
_cell.length_c   1.000
_cell.angle_alpha   90.00
_cell.angle_beta   90.00
_cell.angle_gamma   90.00
#
_symmetry.space_group_name_H-M   'P 1'
#
loop_
_entity.id
_entity.type
_entity.pdbx_description
1 polymer ?
#
loop_
_entity_poly.entity_id
_entity_poly.type
_entity_poly.pdbx_seq_one_letter_code
_entity_poly.pdbx_strand_id
1 'polypeptide(L)'
;RKAAEAFFSGPAAVGVATGQNFPDALAGGAHIGKKGGPVLLTPSTTLAGPTDAYLRANHAAIDIAFIYGGVNAVSSAVGAQIQADIA
;
A
#
# COMPACT_ATOMS: atom_id res chain seq x y z
N ARG A 1 3.68 16.40 -5.42
CA ARG A 1 4.07 15.03 -5.83
C ARG A 1 4.13 14.17 -4.59
N LYS A 2 3.47 13.01 -4.58
CA LYS A 2 3.54 12.08 -3.43
C LYS A 2 4.84 11.27 -3.52
N ALA A 3 5.38 10.83 -2.38
CA ALA A 3 6.66 10.11 -2.34
C ALA A 3 6.66 8.85 -3.23
N ALA A 4 5.52 8.12 -3.27
CA ALA A 4 5.35 6.96 -4.14
C ALA A 4 5.60 7.31 -5.63
N GLU A 5 4.93 8.34 -6.14
CA GLU A 5 5.05 8.80 -7.53
C GLU A 5 6.42 9.40 -7.87
N ALA A 6 7.13 9.93 -6.87
CA ALA A 6 8.41 10.61 -7.07
C ALA A 6 9.59 9.63 -7.15
N PHE A 7 9.50 8.51 -6.43
CA PHE A 7 10.64 7.60 -6.24
C PHE A 7 10.39 6.19 -6.80
N PHE A 8 9.15 5.83 -7.12
CA PHE A 8 8.80 4.48 -7.55
C PHE A 8 7.91 4.50 -8.80
N SER A 9 8.50 4.18 -9.95
CA SER A 9 7.78 4.00 -11.22
C SER A 9 7.73 2.51 -11.57
N GLY A 10 6.55 1.88 -11.38
CA GLY A 10 6.37 0.44 -11.59
C GLY A 10 7.00 -0.46 -10.52
N PRO A 11 6.63 -0.33 -9.24
CA PRO A 11 7.18 -1.17 -8.18
C PRO A 11 6.59 -2.59 -8.20
N ALA A 12 7.45 -3.62 -8.18
CA ALA A 12 7.05 -5.03 -8.06
C ALA A 12 6.37 -5.37 -6.72
N ALA A 13 6.64 -4.59 -5.68
CA ALA A 13 6.05 -4.76 -4.36
C ALA A 13 5.50 -3.43 -3.85
N VAL A 14 4.36 -3.45 -3.19
CA VAL A 14 3.78 -2.29 -2.49
C VAL A 14 3.45 -2.64 -1.05
N GLY A 15 3.62 -1.68 -0.16
CA GLY A 15 3.16 -1.79 1.22
C GLY A 15 1.90 -0.97 1.42
N VAL A 16 0.93 -1.47 2.17
CA VAL A 16 -0.24 -0.70 2.59
C VAL A 16 -0.35 -0.74 4.10
N ALA A 17 -0.45 0.43 4.73
CA ALA A 17 -0.61 0.57 6.16
C ALA A 17 -1.67 1.62 6.49
N THR A 18 -2.16 1.59 7.72
CA THR A 18 -3.00 2.67 8.24
C THR A 18 -2.16 3.89 8.63
N GLY A 19 -2.64 5.08 8.26
CA GLY A 19 -2.05 6.33 8.73
C GLY A 19 -2.32 6.63 10.22
N GLN A 20 -3.18 5.85 10.88
CA GLN A 20 -3.60 6.06 12.27
C GLN A 20 -2.74 5.26 13.27
N ASN A 21 -2.26 4.07 12.89
CA ASN A 21 -1.32 3.26 13.68
C ASN A 21 0.07 3.24 13.02
N PHE A 22 0.81 4.32 13.28
CA PHE A 22 2.12 4.63 12.69
C PHE A 22 3.27 3.62 12.93
N PRO A 23 3.31 2.78 13.99
CA PRO A 23 4.44 1.86 14.23
C PRO A 23 4.64 0.82 13.11
N ASP A 24 3.54 0.31 12.56
CA ASP A 24 3.57 -0.75 11.54
C ASP A 24 3.99 -0.20 10.18
N ALA A 25 3.63 1.05 9.88
CA ALA A 25 4.07 1.75 8.67
C ALA A 25 5.58 2.05 8.69
N LEU A 26 6.16 2.33 9.86
CA LEU A 26 7.59 2.60 10.02
C LEU A 26 8.43 1.33 9.82
N ALA A 27 8.03 0.21 10.43
CA ALA A 27 8.69 -1.08 10.24
C ALA A 27 8.46 -1.63 8.81
N GLY A 28 7.23 -1.51 8.30
CA GLY A 28 6.88 -1.90 6.92
C GLY A 28 7.63 -1.08 5.87
N GLY A 29 7.89 0.20 6.13
CA GLY A 29 8.66 1.09 5.26
C GLY A 29 10.07 0.61 4.98
N ALA A 30 10.79 0.13 5.99
CA ALA A 30 12.14 -0.43 5.80
C ALA A 30 12.10 -1.73 4.96
N HIS A 31 11.10 -2.58 5.18
CA HIS A 31 10.94 -3.83 4.44
C HIS A 31 10.62 -3.58 2.95
N ILE A 32 9.65 -2.71 2.69
CA ILE A 32 9.18 -2.39 1.34
C ILE A 32 10.17 -1.51 0.58
N GLY A 33 10.83 -0.57 1.26
CA GLY A 33 11.94 0.19 0.68
C GLY A 33 13.06 -0.73 0.18
N LYS A 34 13.41 -1.79 0.93
CA LYS A 34 14.39 -2.80 0.48
C LYS A 34 13.91 -3.59 -0.76
N LYS A 35 12.60 -3.76 -0.93
CA LYS A 35 12.00 -4.38 -2.12
C LYS A 35 11.79 -3.40 -3.28
N GLY A 36 12.22 -2.15 -3.14
CA GLY A 36 12.05 -1.13 -4.19
C GLY A 36 10.61 -0.67 -4.35
N GLY A 37 9.81 -0.74 -3.29
CA GLY A 37 8.41 -0.34 -3.28
C GLY A 37 8.11 0.85 -2.38
N PRO A 38 6.96 1.51 -2.57
CA PRO A 38 6.43 2.51 -1.64
C PRO A 38 5.53 1.88 -0.57
N VAL A 39 5.45 2.54 0.58
CA VAL A 39 4.34 2.35 1.53
C VAL A 39 3.26 3.39 1.23
N LEU A 40 2.04 2.90 1.00
CA LEU A 40 0.84 3.68 0.78
C LEU A 40 0.02 3.70 2.07
N LEU A 41 -0.58 4.84 2.37
CA LEU A 41 -1.38 5.02 3.58
C LEU A 41 -2.87 5.06 3.22
N THR A 42 -3.68 4.43 4.06
CA THR A 42 -5.13 4.41 3.89
C THR A 42 -5.85 4.46 5.24
N PRO A 43 -7.09 4.98 5.32
CA PRO A 43 -7.95 4.74 6.46
C PRO A 43 -8.21 3.24 6.68
N SER A 44 -8.48 2.84 7.92
CA SER A 44 -8.63 1.43 8.28
C SER A 44 -9.82 0.74 7.61
N THR A 45 -10.91 1.47 7.39
CA THR A 45 -12.19 0.93 6.89
C THR A 45 -12.48 1.28 5.43
N THR A 46 -11.70 2.18 4.83
CA THR A 46 -11.97 2.68 3.48
C THR A 46 -10.66 2.90 2.76
N LEU A 47 -10.56 2.42 1.51
CA LEU A 47 -9.39 2.66 0.69
C LEU A 47 -9.35 4.13 0.27
N ALA A 48 -8.24 4.82 0.60
CA ALA A 48 -8.07 6.21 0.21
C ALA A 48 -8.03 6.32 -1.32
N GLY A 49 -8.84 7.20 -1.91
CA GLY A 49 -8.90 7.39 -3.37
C GLY A 49 -7.54 7.57 -4.06
N PRO A 50 -6.55 8.27 -3.47
CA PRO A 50 -5.23 8.35 -4.08
C PRO A 50 -4.38 7.08 -3.98
N THR A 51 -4.64 6.23 -2.98
CA THR A 51 -3.98 4.93 -2.83
C THR A 51 -4.56 3.95 -3.86
N ASP A 52 -5.88 3.91 -3.99
CA ASP A 52 -6.61 3.19 -5.04
C ASP A 52 -6.11 3.59 -6.44
N ALA A 53 -6.06 4.90 -6.75
CA ALA A 53 -5.57 5.40 -8.01
C ALA A 53 -4.11 4.98 -8.31
N TYR A 54 -3.24 4.99 -7.29
CA TYR A 54 -1.85 4.57 -7.45
C TYR A 54 -1.74 3.07 -7.74
N LEU A 55 -2.49 2.23 -7.01
CA LEU A 55 -2.51 0.78 -7.21
C LEU A 55 -2.97 0.44 -8.64
N ARG A 56 -4.10 1.00 -9.07
CA ARG A 56 -4.64 0.80 -10.43
C ARG A 56 -3.69 1.28 -11.52
N ALA A 57 -3.04 2.42 -11.33
CA ALA A 57 -2.08 2.95 -12.29
C ALA A 57 -0.83 2.07 -12.46
N ASN A 58 -0.48 1.29 -11.44
CA ASN A 58 0.72 0.44 -11.43
C ASN A 58 0.41 -1.07 -11.40
N HIS A 59 -0.86 -1.50 -11.52
CA HIS A 59 -1.29 -2.89 -11.35
C HIS A 59 -0.44 -3.88 -12.17
N ALA A 60 -0.16 -3.55 -13.45
CA ALA A 60 0.63 -4.40 -14.34
C ALA A 60 2.09 -4.61 -13.91
N ALA A 61 2.60 -3.77 -13.00
CA ALA A 61 3.95 -3.87 -12.45
C ALA A 61 3.97 -4.43 -11.02
N ILE A 62 2.83 -4.49 -10.32
CA ILE A 62 2.76 -4.92 -8.93
C ILE A 62 2.50 -6.43 -8.87
N ASP A 63 3.49 -7.19 -8.39
CA ASP A 63 3.34 -8.63 -8.20
C ASP A 63 2.75 -8.97 -6.82
N ILE A 64 3.01 -8.12 -5.82
CA ILE A 64 2.63 -8.40 -4.44
C ILE A 64 2.33 -7.13 -3.64
N ALA A 65 1.23 -7.17 -2.88
CA ALA A 65 0.89 -6.17 -1.89
C ALA A 65 1.05 -6.74 -0.47
N PHE A 66 1.80 -6.04 0.37
CA PHE A 66 1.96 -6.35 1.78
C PHE A 66 1.08 -5.43 2.61
N ILE A 67 0.18 -5.99 3.41
CA ILE A 67 -0.64 -5.23 4.35
C ILE A 67 0.06 -5.26 5.72
N TYR A 68 0.36 -4.08 6.24
CA TYR A 68 1.00 -3.89 7.53
C TYR A 68 -0.05 -3.50 8.58
N GLY A 69 -0.04 -4.27 9.67
CA GLY A 69 -1.06 -4.23 10.70
C GLY A 69 -2.12 -5.33 10.51
N GLY A 70 -2.77 -5.72 11.60
CA GLY A 70 -3.85 -6.72 11.56
C GLY A 70 -5.15 -6.17 10.96
N VAL A 71 -6.21 -6.98 10.98
CA VAL A 71 -7.55 -6.61 10.46
C VAL A 71 -8.18 -5.37 11.13
N ASN A 72 -7.70 -5.00 12.32
CA ASN A 72 -8.09 -3.77 13.01
C ASN A 72 -7.43 -2.52 12.41
N ALA A 73 -6.28 -2.69 11.77
CA ALA A 73 -5.48 -1.64 11.17
C ALA A 73 -5.90 -1.42 9.71
N VAL A 74 -6.10 -2.50 8.95
CA VAL A 74 -6.67 -2.48 7.60
C VAL A 74 -7.75 -3.56 7.53
N SER A 75 -8.99 -3.16 7.32
CA SER A 75 -10.12 -4.09 7.32
C SER A 75 -9.99 -5.10 6.17
N SER A 76 -10.60 -6.26 6.34
CA SER A 76 -10.65 -7.29 5.29
C SER A 76 -11.29 -6.78 3.99
N ALA A 77 -12.26 -5.86 4.09
CA ALA A 77 -12.87 -5.22 2.92
C ALA A 77 -11.87 -4.38 2.12
N VAL A 78 -11.03 -3.59 2.81
CA VAL A 78 -9.97 -2.82 2.15
C VAL A 78 -8.91 -3.75 1.56
N GLY A 79 -8.54 -4.82 2.27
CA GLY A 79 -7.62 -5.84 1.75
C GLY A 79 -8.14 -6.51 0.47
N ALA A 80 -9.44 -6.86 0.43
CA ALA A 80 -10.07 -7.43 -0.76
C ALA A 80 -10.10 -6.44 -1.93
N GLN A 81 -10.32 -5.15 -1.66
CA GLN A 81 -10.29 -4.12 -2.69
C GLN A 81 -8.87 -3.92 -3.25
N ILE A 82 -7.84 -3.89 -2.40
CA ILE A 82 -6.44 -3.82 -2.84
C ILE A 82 -6.10 -5.03 -3.73
N GLN A 83 -6.54 -6.23 -3.34
CA GLN A 83 -6.34 -7.42 -4.15
C GLN A 83 -7.02 -7.32 -5.52
N ALA A 84 -8.22 -6.73 -5.59
CA ALA A 84 -8.92 -6.50 -6.85
C ALA A 84 -8.25 -5.42 -7.72
N ASP A 85 -7.58 -4.43 -7.12
CA ASP A 85 -6.91 -3.35 -7.87
C ASP A 85 -5.53 -3.75 -8.43
N ILE A 86 -4.89 -4.78 -7.89
CA ILE A 86 -3.58 -5.28 -8.35
C ILE A 86 -3.68 -6.57 -9.18
N ALA A 87 -4.86 -7.21 -9.21
CA ALA A 87 -5.13 -8.37 -10.07
C ALA A 87 -5.34 -7.94 -11.53
#